data_AF-A0A8S0QVP9-F1
#
_entry.id   AF-A0A8S0QVP9-F1
#
_cell.length_a   1.000
_cell.length_b   1.000
_cell.length_c   1.000
_cell.angle_alpha   90.00
_cell.angle_beta   90.00
_cell.angle_gamma   90.00
#
_symmetry.space_group_name_H-M   'P 1'
#
loop_
_entity.id
_entity.type
_entity.pdbx_description
1 polymer ?
#
loop_
_entity_poly.entity_id
_entity_poly.type
_entity_poly.pdbx_seq_one_letter_code
_entity_poly.pdbx_strand_id
1 'polypeptide(L)'
;MKDYNSTINFYWSPLLVESNCDEIINHRIGSRIVRVKAIEKHARHWTDADILVFDSFAWWLEPKMTILPDGIYKQAEMKLRGYEMALNTWSDWLDIHINRTRTKMFFMGLSPHHSSYVNYFS
;
A
#
# COMPACT_ATOMS: atom_id res chain seq x y z
N MET A 1 -5.60 -20.99 -19.83
CA MET A 1 -4.49 -20.66 -18.89
C MET A 1 -3.62 -21.86 -18.52
N LYS A 2 -4.02 -23.11 -18.83
CA LYS A 2 -3.21 -24.31 -18.52
C LYS A 2 -2.06 -24.58 -19.50
N ASP A 3 -2.01 -23.88 -20.63
CA ASP A 3 -1.01 -24.13 -21.69
C ASP A 3 0.22 -23.20 -21.60
N TYR A 4 0.27 -22.32 -20.60
CA TYR A 4 1.41 -21.44 -20.33
C TYR A 4 1.84 -21.63 -18.88
N ASN A 5 3.14 -21.77 -18.64
CA ASN A 5 3.72 -21.82 -17.29
C ASN A 5 3.70 -20.42 -16.65
N SER A 6 2.51 -19.90 -16.42
CA SER A 6 2.25 -18.54 -15.97
C SER A 6 1.32 -18.55 -14.76
N THR A 7 1.68 -17.78 -13.74
CA THR A 7 0.90 -17.63 -12.51
C THR A 7 0.51 -16.16 -12.33
N ILE A 8 -0.70 -15.92 -11.82
CA ILE A 8 -1.12 -14.60 -11.35
C ILE A 8 -1.43 -14.73 -9.86
N ASN A 9 -0.76 -13.92 -9.04
CA ASN A 9 -0.91 -13.92 -7.60
C ASN A 9 -1.37 -12.54 -7.13
N PHE A 10 -2.16 -12.52 -6.07
CA PHE A 10 -2.55 -11.31 -5.35
C PHE A 10 -1.99 -11.39 -3.93
N TYR A 11 -1.24 -10.37 -3.52
CA TYR A 11 -0.70 -10.25 -2.17
C TYR A 11 -1.32 -9.05 -1.47
N TRP A 12 -1.89 -9.26 -0.29
CA TRP A 12 -2.56 -8.22 0.47
C TRP A 12 -1.55 -7.37 1.26
N SER A 13 -1.36 -6.13 0.82
CA SER A 13 -0.66 -5.08 1.55
C SER A 13 -1.29 -3.71 1.20
N PRO A 14 -2.43 -3.36 1.81
CA PRO A 14 -3.25 -2.24 1.34
C PRO A 14 -2.60 -0.87 1.54
N LEU A 15 -1.58 -0.79 2.40
CA LEU A 15 -0.81 0.42 2.68
C LEU A 15 0.67 0.25 2.29
N LEU A 16 1.05 -0.83 1.59
CA LEU A 16 2.41 -1.26 1.21
C LEU A 16 3.31 -1.63 2.40
N VAL A 17 3.33 -0.77 3.41
CA VAL A 17 4.05 -0.91 4.68
C VAL A 17 3.18 -1.59 5.72
N GLU A 18 3.80 -2.07 6.79
CA GLU A 18 3.13 -2.84 7.83
C GLU A 18 2.11 -2.01 8.60
N SER A 19 0.96 -2.63 8.87
CA SER A 19 -0.15 -1.97 9.54
C SER A 19 -0.95 -2.94 10.40
N ASN A 20 -1.90 -2.42 11.19
CA ASN A 20 -2.86 -3.27 11.88
C ASN A 20 -3.93 -3.87 10.94
N CYS A 21 -4.01 -3.45 9.67
CA CYS A 21 -5.01 -3.94 8.72
C CYS A 21 -4.46 -4.88 7.64
N ASP A 22 -3.32 -5.51 7.92
CA ASP A 22 -2.65 -6.47 7.03
C ASP A 22 -3.33 -7.86 7.01
N GLU A 23 -4.29 -8.11 7.89
CA GLU A 23 -5.03 -9.37 7.92
C GLU A 23 -6.25 -9.31 7.02
N ILE A 24 -6.28 -10.11 5.94
CA ILE A 24 -7.38 -10.14 4.96
C ILE A 24 -8.75 -10.35 5.62
N ILE A 25 -8.84 -11.12 6.71
CA ILE A 25 -10.11 -11.42 7.38
C ILE A 25 -10.53 -10.26 8.31
N ASN A 26 -9.58 -9.68 9.05
CA ASN A 26 -9.84 -8.72 10.12
C ASN A 26 -9.43 -7.27 9.74
N HIS A 27 -9.37 -6.94 8.45
CA HIS A 27 -8.84 -5.67 7.96
C HIS A 27 -9.74 -4.44 8.19
N ARG A 28 -11.00 -4.64 8.58
CA ARG A 28 -11.99 -3.57 8.82
C ARG A 28 -11.83 -3.01 10.23
N ILE A 29 -10.89 -2.08 10.37
CA ILE A 29 -10.52 -1.49 11.66
C ILE A 29 -10.91 -0.02 11.69
N GLY A 30 -11.59 0.42 12.75
CA GLY A 30 -12.07 1.80 12.86
C GLY A 30 -10.99 2.86 13.08
N SER A 31 -9.78 2.45 13.46
CA SER A 31 -8.59 3.32 13.55
C SER A 31 -7.36 2.56 13.06
N ARG A 32 -6.80 3.01 11.95
CA ARG A 32 -5.63 2.36 11.34
C ARG A 32 -4.34 2.83 11.99
N ILE A 33 -3.42 1.91 12.22
CA ILE A 33 -2.07 2.19 12.72
C ILE A 33 -1.08 1.71 11.67
N VAL A 34 -0.24 2.62 11.18
CA VAL A 34 0.67 2.38 10.06
C VAL A 34 2.10 2.60 10.52
N ARG A 35 2.96 1.58 10.37
CA ARG A 35 4.39 1.67 10.65
C ARG A 35 5.12 2.03 9.36
N VAL A 36 5.20 3.32 9.05
CA VAL A 36 5.61 3.79 7.71
C VAL A 36 7.05 3.47 7.30
N LYS A 37 7.91 3.06 8.23
CA LYS A 37 9.28 2.59 7.93
C LYS A 37 9.43 1.06 7.98
N ALA A 38 8.37 0.31 8.26
CA ALA A 38 8.41 -1.14 8.35
C ALA A 38 7.75 -1.75 7.11
N ILE A 39 8.51 -2.47 6.29
CA ILE A 39 8.02 -3.05 5.02
C ILE A 39 8.40 -4.52 4.83
N GLU A 40 9.44 -4.99 5.53
CA GLU A 40 10.07 -6.30 5.31
C GLU A 40 9.10 -7.48 5.38
N LYS A 41 8.10 -7.43 6.29
CA LYS A 41 7.08 -8.48 6.39
C LYS A 41 6.33 -8.69 5.07
N HIS A 42 6.10 -7.63 4.30
CA HIS A 42 5.44 -7.67 3.00
C HIS A 42 6.43 -7.88 1.86
N ALA A 43 7.50 -7.09 1.86
CA ALA A 43 8.36 -6.96 0.70
C ALA A 43 9.12 -8.23 0.32
N ARG A 44 9.44 -9.08 1.32
CA ARG A 44 10.00 -10.42 1.10
C ARG A 44 9.18 -11.32 0.17
N HIS A 45 7.90 -11.01 -0.05
CA HIS A 45 7.01 -11.78 -0.95
C HIS A 45 7.02 -11.26 -2.40
N TRP A 46 7.71 -10.15 -2.69
CA TRP A 46 7.71 -9.51 -4.01
C TRP A 46 8.95 -9.84 -4.86
N THR A 47 9.99 -10.44 -4.28
CA THR A 47 11.33 -10.56 -4.87
C THR A 47 11.39 -11.40 -6.15
N ASP A 48 10.52 -12.40 -6.28
CA ASP A 48 10.61 -13.42 -7.33
C ASP A 48 9.67 -13.22 -8.51
N ALA A 49 8.87 -12.16 -8.51
CA ALA A 49 7.95 -11.89 -9.61
C ALA A 49 8.66 -11.29 -10.82
N ASP A 50 8.30 -11.73 -12.03
CA ASP A 50 8.72 -11.11 -13.29
C ASP A 50 8.00 -9.78 -13.56
N ILE A 51 6.79 -9.64 -13.03
CA ILE A 51 5.97 -8.42 -13.12
C ILE A 51 5.36 -8.13 -11.76
N LEU A 52 5.59 -6.92 -11.27
CA LEU A 52 4.96 -6.38 -10.06
C LEU A 52 4.04 -5.22 -10.44
N VAL A 53 2.80 -5.26 -9.94
CA VAL A 53 1.83 -4.17 -10.06
C VAL A 53 1.37 -3.78 -8.66
N PHE A 54 1.60 -2.53 -8.29
CA PHE A 54 1.24 -1.97 -6.99
C PHE A 54 0.08 -0.98 -7.14
N ASP A 55 -0.77 -0.92 -6.12
CA ASP A 55 -1.78 0.12 -5.92
C ASP A 55 -1.88 0.39 -4.43
N SER A 56 -1.93 1.66 -4.04
CA SER A 56 -2.10 2.09 -2.65
C SER A 56 -2.58 3.53 -2.63
N PHE A 57 -3.88 3.77 -2.40
CA PHE A 57 -4.37 5.14 -2.19
C PHE A 57 -5.65 5.22 -1.37
N ALA A 58 -6.68 4.45 -1.72
CA ALA A 58 -8.01 4.62 -1.17
C ALA A 58 -8.06 4.62 0.37
N TRP A 59 -7.24 3.79 1.02
CA TRP A 59 -7.21 3.64 2.48
C TRP A 59 -6.47 4.75 3.20
N TRP A 60 -5.63 5.51 2.49
CA TRP A 60 -4.99 6.72 3.00
C TRP A 60 -5.97 7.87 3.17
N LEU A 61 -7.18 7.77 2.58
CA LEU A 61 -8.23 8.79 2.71
C LEU A 61 -9.06 8.62 4.00
N GLU A 62 -9.00 7.48 4.67
CA GLU A 62 -9.83 7.20 5.84
C GLU A 62 -9.60 8.21 6.99
N PRO A 63 -10.64 8.58 7.75
CA PRO A 63 -10.58 9.70 8.70
C PRO A 63 -9.68 9.43 9.91
N LYS A 64 -9.56 8.18 10.36
CA LYS A 64 -8.85 7.80 11.59
C LYS A 64 -7.62 6.97 11.28
N MET A 65 -6.47 7.64 11.25
CA MET A 65 -5.18 7.01 10.99
C MET A 65 -4.10 7.56 11.92
N THR A 66 -3.30 6.67 12.46
CA THR A 66 -2.08 6.94 13.24
C THR A 66 -0.87 6.48 12.44
N ILE A 67 0.11 7.37 12.29
CA ILE A 67 1.37 7.08 11.58
C ILE A 67 2.50 6.97 12.59
N LEU A 68 3.26 5.88 12.50
CA LEU A 68 4.39 5.54 13.37
C LEU A 68 5.67 5.42 12.52
N PRO A 69 6.45 6.50 12.34
CA PRO A 69 7.73 6.43 11.64
C PRO A 69 8.75 5.56 12.37
N ASP A 70 8.88 5.77 13.68
CA ASP A 70 9.91 5.15 14.51
C ASP A 70 9.27 4.54 15.78
N GLY A 71 8.04 4.00 15.64
CA GLY A 71 7.21 3.59 16.78
C GLY A 71 6.63 4.75 17.60
N ILE A 72 7.03 5.98 17.32
CA ILE A 72 6.53 7.19 17.97
C ILE A 72 5.16 7.58 17.41
N TYR A 73 4.18 7.73 18.30
CA TYR A 73 2.84 8.18 17.97
C TYR A 73 2.86 9.61 17.44
N LYS A 74 2.46 9.80 16.18
CA LYS A 74 2.14 11.11 15.63
C LYS A 74 0.73 11.09 15.07
N GLN A 75 -0.15 11.89 15.68
CA GLN A 75 -1.43 12.19 15.07
C GLN A 75 -1.16 13.00 13.80
N ALA A 76 -1.61 12.49 12.67
CA ALA A 76 -1.15 12.97 11.39
C ALA A 76 -1.76 14.34 11.07
N GLU A 77 -0.97 15.41 11.19
CA GLU A 77 -1.36 16.72 10.64
C GLU A 77 -1.37 16.74 9.11
N MET A 78 -0.81 15.74 8.40
CA MET A 78 -1.07 15.56 6.97
C MET A 78 -0.99 14.08 6.57
N LYS A 79 -2.14 13.45 6.25
CA LYS A 79 -2.21 12.09 5.68
C LYS A 79 -1.32 11.92 4.46
N LEU A 80 -1.19 12.97 3.65
CA LEU A 80 -0.31 13.03 2.49
C LEU A 80 1.16 12.79 2.85
N ARG A 81 1.63 13.35 3.99
CA ARG A 81 2.99 13.12 4.47
C ARG A 81 3.21 11.66 4.87
N GLY A 82 2.21 11.02 5.48
CA GLY A 82 2.26 9.60 5.77
C GLY A 82 2.36 8.73 4.52
N TYR A 83 1.55 9.06 3.52
CA TYR A 83 1.58 8.41 2.22
C TYR A 83 2.93 8.57 1.53
N GLU A 84 3.48 9.79 1.50
CA GLU A 84 4.81 10.08 0.98
C GLU A 84 5.90 9.27 1.70
N MET A 85 5.88 9.19 3.03
CA MET A 85 6.84 8.39 3.79
C MET A 85 6.77 6.89 3.49
N ALA A 86 5.55 6.36 3.31
CA ALA A 86 5.37 4.96 2.94
C ALA A 86 5.83 4.69 1.50
N LEU A 87 5.56 5.60 0.56
CA LEU A 87 6.07 5.51 -0.80
C LEU A 87 7.60 5.56 -0.86
N ASN A 88 8.24 6.44 -0.08
CA ASN A 88 9.70 6.50 0.01
C ASN A 88 10.27 5.18 0.55
N THR A 89 9.69 4.65 1.64
CA THR A 89 10.11 3.36 2.20
C THR A 89 9.94 2.22 1.19
N TRP A 90 8.83 2.23 0.44
CA TRP A 90 8.57 1.27 -0.63
C TRP A 90 9.57 1.39 -1.78
N SER A 91 9.82 2.60 -2.30
CA SER A 91 10.75 2.81 -3.41
C SER A 91 12.17 2.45 -3.03
N ASP A 92 12.63 2.88 -1.86
CA ASP A 92 13.99 2.62 -1.36
C ASP A 92 14.23 1.12 -1.22
N TRP A 93 13.26 0.38 -0.69
CA TRP A 93 13.37 -1.06 -0.56
C TRP A 93 13.47 -1.74 -1.93
N LEU A 94 12.66 -1.32 -2.91
CA LEU A 94 12.67 -1.92 -4.24
C LEU A 94 13.95 -1.63 -5.02
N ASP A 95 14.51 -0.42 -4.87
CA ASP A 95 15.78 -0.04 -5.51
C ASP A 95 16.94 -0.95 -5.07
N ILE A 96 16.88 -1.44 -3.83
CA ILE A 96 17.92 -2.31 -3.26
C ILE A 96 17.67 -3.79 -3.59
N HIS A 97 16.41 -4.24 -3.54
CA HIS A 97 16.10 -5.67 -3.51
C HIS A 97 15.52 -6.24 -4.81
N ILE A 98 15.10 -5.40 -5.76
CA ILE A 98 14.52 -5.86 -7.02
C ILE A 98 15.50 -5.71 -8.18
N ASN A 99 15.78 -6.82 -8.85
CA ASN A 99 16.54 -6.79 -10.09
C ASN A 99 15.65 -6.30 -11.25
N ARG A 100 15.79 -5.01 -11.59
CA ARG A 100 15.05 -4.37 -12.70
C ARG A 100 15.37 -4.90 -14.10
N THR A 101 16.45 -5.67 -14.28
CA THR A 101 16.72 -6.34 -15.56
C THR A 101 15.81 -7.55 -15.78
N ARG A 102 15.32 -8.15 -14.69
CA ARG A 102 14.38 -9.28 -14.70
C ARG A 102 12.95 -8.83 -14.49
N THR A 103 12.71 -7.98 -13.50
CA THR A 103 11.37 -7.64 -13.02
C THR A 103 10.91 -6.30 -13.58
N LYS A 104 9.73 -6.30 -14.23
CA LYS A 104 9.03 -5.07 -14.64
C LYS A 104 8.09 -4.61 -13.53
N MET A 105 8.00 -3.30 -13.34
CA MET A 105 7.26 -2.71 -12.23
C MET A 105 6.30 -1.63 -12.70
N PHE A 106 5.10 -1.64 -12.14
CA PHE A 106 4.05 -0.67 -12.40
C PHE A 106 3.44 -0.21 -11.07
N PHE A 107 3.06 1.05 -11.02
CA PHE A 107 2.26 1.60 -9.93
C PHE A 107 0.98 2.18 -10.53
N MET A 108 -0.17 1.74 -10.03
CA MET A 108 -1.46 2.23 -10.48
C MET A 108 -1.71 3.62 -9.91
N GLY A 109 -2.14 4.54 -10.77
CA GLY A 109 -2.59 5.87 -10.35
C GLY A 109 -3.84 5.80 -9.47
N LEU A 110 -4.29 6.96 -9.01
CA LEU A 110 -5.42 7.05 -8.10
C LEU A 110 -6.69 6.47 -8.74
N SER A 111 -7.24 5.43 -8.12
CA SER A 111 -8.54 4.89 -8.52
C SER A 111 -9.65 5.90 -8.16
N PRO A 112 -10.52 6.31 -9.10
CA PRO A 112 -11.58 7.26 -8.83
C PRO A 112 -12.58 6.70 -7.82
N HIS A 113 -12.99 7.52 -6.86
CA HIS A 113 -14.06 7.20 -5.94
C HIS A 113 -15.37 7.82 -6.43
N HIS A 114 -16.31 6.99 -6.88
CA HIS A 114 -17.63 7.43 -7.29
C HIS A 114 -18.61 7.37 -6.11
N SER A 115 -18.48 8.29 -5.17
CA SER A 115 -19.55 8.57 -4.22
C SER A 115 -20.56 9.50 -4.89
N SER A 116 -21.78 9.02 -5.10
CA SER A 116 -22.88 9.88 -5.48
C SER A 116 -23.23 10.82 -4.33
N TYR A 117 -22.73 12.05 -4.38
CA TYR A 117 -23.39 13.19 -3.75
C TYR A 117 -23.94 14.09 -4.85
N VAL A 118 -25.11 13.71 -5.35
CA VAL A 118 -25.99 14.65 -6.02
C VAL A 118 -26.76 15.36 -4.91
N ASN A 119 -26.35 16.57 -4.56
CA ASN A 119 -27.25 17.56 -3.98
C ASN A 119 -27.38 18.69 -4.99
N TYR A 120 -28.32 18.52 -5.94
CA TYR A 120 -28.97 19.69 -6.51
C TYR A 120 -29.84 20.30 -5.41
N PHE A 121 -29.74 21.62 -5.24
CA PHE A 121 -30.53 22.50 -4.37
C PHE A 121 -30.11 22.62 -2.90
N SER A 122 -29.45 23.74 -2.58
CA SER A 122 -30.05 24.83 -1.79
C SER A 122 -29.35 26.14 -2.12
#